data_AF-A0A2G6UBI4-F1
#
_entry.id   AF-A0A2G6UBI4-F1
#
_cell.length_a   1.000
_cell.length_b   1.000
_cell.length_c   1.000
_cell.angle_alpha   90.00
_cell.angle_beta   90.00
_cell.angle_gamma   90.00
#
_symmetry.space_group_name_H-M   'P 1'
#
loop_
_entity.id
_entity.type
_entity.pdbx_description
1 polymer ?
#
loop_
_entity_poly.entity_id
_entity_poly.type
_entity_poly.pdbx_seq_one_letter_code
_entity_poly.pdbx_strand_id
1 'polypeptide(L)'
;MEFIEKYFSKYPQEKVIKWFKQICLAEAISWFFLFTAMTWIRIDPEGVFPIVYISTIGSIHGFFFTLYLIFLPATRKIYAWDDEDSVFALIAAFFPFATIWIDKKLARFDRE
;
A
#
# COMPACT_ATOMS: atom_id res chain seq x y z
N MET A 1 -0.39 17.66 -8.51
CA MET A 1 -1.52 16.79 -8.12
C MET A 1 -2.64 16.78 -9.16
N GLU A 2 -2.89 17.87 -9.89
CA GLU A 2 -3.96 17.93 -10.91
C GLU A 2 -3.95 16.82 -11.98
N PHE A 3 -2.77 16.33 -12.39
CA PHE A 3 -2.68 15.27 -13.39
C PHE A 3 -3.22 13.93 -12.88
N ILE A 4 -2.84 13.53 -11.66
CA ILE A 4 -3.30 12.29 -11.02
C ILE A 4 -4.81 12.38 -10.76
N GLU A 5 -5.27 13.53 -10.27
CA GLU A 5 -6.70 13.77 -10.03
C GLU A 5 -7.52 13.71 -11.31
N LYS A 6 -7.06 14.34 -12.39
CA LYS A 6 -7.71 14.30 -13.71
C LYS A 6 -7.72 12.91 -14.33
N TYR A 7 -6.75 12.06 -13.96
CA TYR A 7 -6.74 10.67 -14.38
C TYR A 7 -7.79 9.85 -13.62
N PHE A 8 -7.83 9.98 -12.29
CA PHE A 8 -8.78 9.24 -11.46
C PHE A 8 -10.23 9.73 -11.59
N SER A 9 -10.46 10.99 -11.93
CA SER A 9 -11.81 11.54 -12.16
C SER A 9 -12.55 10.89 -13.34
N LYS A 10 -11.85 10.15 -14.20
CA LYS A 10 -12.44 9.38 -15.30
C LYS A 10 -13.14 8.10 -14.82
N TYR A 11 -12.86 7.65 -13.61
CA TYR A 11 -13.40 6.41 -13.05
C TYR A 11 -14.40 6.71 -11.92
N PRO A 12 -15.43 5.86 -11.74
CA PRO A 12 -16.31 5.97 -10.57
C PRO A 12 -15.52 5.87 -9.27
N GLN A 13 -15.86 6.69 -8.27
CA GLN A 13 -15.17 6.73 -6.98
C GLN A 13 -15.13 5.34 -6.31
N GLU A 14 -16.23 4.59 -6.36
CA GLU A 14 -16.32 3.22 -5.83
C GLU A 14 -15.26 2.29 -6.40
N LYS A 15 -14.90 2.46 -7.67
CA LYS A 15 -13.90 1.63 -8.35
C LYS A 15 -12.49 1.97 -7.85
N VAL A 16 -12.19 3.26 -7.70
CA VAL A 16 -10.91 3.75 -7.17
C VAL A 16 -10.72 3.28 -5.73
N ILE A 17 -11.78 3.37 -4.92
CA ILE A 17 -11.80 2.84 -3.55
C ILE A 17 -11.50 1.35 -3.56
N LYS A 18 -12.22 0.55 -4.37
CA LYS A 18 -12.02 -0.90 -4.44
C LYS A 18 -10.57 -1.27 -4.79
N TRP A 19 -9.98 -0.58 -5.77
CA TRP A 19 -8.57 -0.76 -6.11
C TRP A 19 -7.63 -0.40 -4.96
N PHE A 20 -7.88 0.71 -4.28
CA PHE A 20 -7.10 1.09 -3.10
C PHE A 20 -7.16 0.04 -2.00
N LYS A 21 -8.34 -0.52 -1.69
CA LYS A 21 -8.49 -1.62 -0.71
C LYS A 21 -7.69 -2.85 -1.10
N GLN A 22 -7.73 -3.21 -2.38
CA GLN A 22 -6.96 -4.34 -2.93
C GLN A 22 -5.45 -4.09 -2.83
N ILE A 23 -4.99 -2.87 -3.10
CA ILE A 23 -3.58 -2.48 -2.97
C ILE A 23 -3.15 -2.55 -1.50
N CYS A 24 -3.95 -2.03 -0.56
CA CYS A 24 -3.65 -2.11 0.87
C CYS A 24 -3.53 -3.57 1.34
N LEU A 25 -4.45 -4.44 0.90
CA LEU A 25 -4.39 -5.86 1.22
C LEU A 25 -3.18 -6.55 0.58
N ALA A 26 -2.89 -6.26 -0.69
CA ALA A 26 -1.76 -6.85 -1.41
C ALA A 26 -0.41 -6.41 -0.83
N GLU A 27 -0.28 -5.14 -0.42
CA GLU A 27 0.88 -4.60 0.28
C GLU A 27 1.09 -5.35 1.61
N ALA A 28 0.04 -5.51 2.41
CA ALA A 28 0.11 -6.24 3.66
C ALA A 28 0.45 -7.74 3.47
N ILE A 29 -0.07 -8.38 2.42
CA ILE A 29 0.29 -9.76 2.07
C ILE A 29 1.75 -9.84 1.60
N SER A 30 2.21 -8.87 0.82
CA SER A 30 3.60 -8.84 0.34
C SER A 30 4.61 -8.70 1.48
N TRP A 31 4.25 -8.00 2.57
CA TRP A 31 5.03 -7.97 3.81
C TRP A 31 5.21 -9.36 4.43
N PHE A 32 4.16 -10.18 4.45
CA PHE A 32 4.24 -11.55 4.97
C PHE A 32 5.28 -12.37 4.21
N PHE A 33 5.27 -12.32 2.88
CA PHE A 33 6.29 -12.97 2.05
C PHE A 33 7.67 -12.31 2.21
N LEU A 34 7.74 -11.01 2.45
CA LEU A 34 9.01 -10.34 2.66
C LEU A 34 9.67 -10.83 3.97
N PHE A 35 8.89 -11.09 5.01
CA PHE A 35 9.40 -11.72 6.23
C PHE A 35 9.97 -13.11 5.98
N THR A 36 9.27 -13.96 5.21
CA THR A 36 9.81 -15.28 4.87
C THR A 36 11.11 -15.16 4.07
N ALA A 37 11.17 -14.23 3.12
CA ALA A 37 12.38 -13.98 2.34
C ALA A 37 13.55 -13.49 3.21
N MET A 38 13.30 -12.56 4.13
CA MET A 38 14.30 -12.07 5.09
C MET A 38 14.81 -13.16 6.04
N THR A 39 13.93 -14.08 6.47
CA THR A 39 14.38 -15.22 7.29
C THR A 39 15.23 -16.19 6.48
N TRP A 40 14.86 -16.46 5.23
CA TRP A 40 15.57 -17.44 4.40
C TRP A 40 16.97 -16.96 4.01
N ILE A 41 17.12 -15.71 3.55
CA ILE A 41 18.44 -15.15 3.21
C ILE A 41 19.38 -15.12 4.41
N ARG A 42 18.86 -15.11 5.64
CA ARG A 42 19.68 -15.13 6.86
C ARG A 42 20.22 -16.53 7.20
N ILE A 43 19.53 -17.58 6.74
CA ILE A 43 19.94 -18.98 6.91
C ILE A 43 20.92 -19.38 5.81
N ASP A 44 20.66 -18.95 4.58
CA ASP A 44 21.47 -19.26 3.40
C ASP A 44 21.74 -17.97 2.58
N PRO A 45 22.76 -17.18 2.96
CA PRO A 45 23.01 -15.88 2.36
C PRO A 45 23.61 -15.93 0.95
N GLU A 46 24.27 -17.03 0.58
CA GLU A 46 24.90 -17.19 -0.74
C GLU A 46 24.06 -18.06 -1.70
N GLY A 47 22.98 -18.67 -1.21
CA GLY A 47 22.07 -19.45 -2.03
C GLY A 47 21.39 -18.62 -3.12
N VAL A 48 21.47 -19.09 -4.36
CA VAL A 48 20.83 -18.45 -5.53
C VAL A 48 19.31 -18.32 -5.32
N PHE A 49 18.67 -19.34 -4.74
CA PHE A 49 17.22 -19.33 -4.48
C PHE A 49 16.80 -18.26 -3.47
N PRO A 50 17.39 -18.17 -2.25
CA PRO A 50 17.15 -17.07 -1.31
C PRO A 50 17.33 -15.68 -1.93
N ILE A 51 18.41 -15.47 -2.68
CA ILE A 51 18.74 -14.18 -3.32
C ILE A 51 17.67 -13.80 -4.36
N VAL A 52 17.31 -14.73 -5.25
CA VAL A 52 16.26 -14.49 -6.25
C VAL A 52 14.92 -14.26 -5.55
N TYR A 53 14.61 -15.01 -4.50
CA TYR A 53 13.36 -14.90 -3.77
C TYR A 53 13.21 -13.53 -3.07
N ILE A 54 14.21 -13.09 -2.31
CA ILE A 54 14.15 -11.77 -1.63
C ILE A 54 14.12 -10.61 -2.62
N SER A 55 14.88 -10.68 -3.71
CA SER A 55 14.86 -9.67 -4.76
C SER A 55 13.49 -9.57 -5.44
N THR A 56 12.88 -10.72 -5.75
CA THR A 56 11.57 -10.79 -6.39
C THR A 56 10.46 -10.28 -5.46
N ILE A 57 10.39 -10.79 -4.23
CA ILE A 57 9.37 -10.39 -3.26
C ILE A 57 9.55 -8.93 -2.85
N GLY A 58 10.79 -8.48 -2.66
CA GLY A 58 11.11 -7.07 -2.38
C GLY A 58 10.64 -6.14 -3.49
N SER A 59 10.83 -6.53 -4.75
CA SER A 59 10.35 -5.76 -5.91
C SER A 59 8.82 -5.72 -5.99
N ILE A 60 8.14 -6.85 -5.74
CA ILE A 60 6.67 -6.92 -5.67
C ILE A 60 6.13 -6.03 -4.55
N HIS A 61 6.75 -6.09 -3.37
CA HIS A 61 6.39 -5.24 -2.24
C HIS A 61 6.57 -3.76 -2.57
N GLY A 62 7.73 -3.37 -3.10
CA GLY A 62 8.00 -2.00 -3.53
C GLY A 62 7.04 -1.48 -4.60
N PHE A 63 6.57 -2.37 -5.50
CA PHE A 63 5.54 -2.04 -6.48
C PHE A 63 4.20 -1.70 -5.82
N PHE A 64 3.71 -2.53 -4.89
CA PHE A 64 2.46 -2.24 -4.17
C PHE A 64 2.58 -1.00 -3.28
N PHE A 65 3.72 -0.80 -2.62
CA PHE A 65 4.00 0.42 -1.87
C PHE A 65 3.93 1.67 -2.76
N THR A 66 4.52 1.62 -3.95
CA THR A 66 4.45 2.73 -4.91
C THR A 66 3.03 3.00 -5.39
N LEU A 67 2.26 1.94 -5.69
CA LEU A 67 0.84 2.07 -6.04
C LEU A 67 0.02 2.70 -4.91
N TYR A 68 0.27 2.31 -3.66
CA TYR A 68 -0.37 2.89 -2.50
C TYR A 68 -0.14 4.41 -2.44
N LEU A 69 1.11 4.86 -2.59
CA LEU A 69 1.46 6.28 -2.60
C LEU A 69 0.82 7.06 -3.75
N ILE A 70 0.70 6.47 -4.94
CA ILE A 70 0.04 7.10 -6.10
C ILE A 70 -1.46 7.26 -5.87
N PHE A 71 -2.10 6.31 -5.19
CA PHE A 71 -3.53 6.35 -4.89
C PHE A 71 -3.86 7.24 -3.69
N LEU A 72 -2.90 7.54 -2.82
CA LEU A 72 -3.09 8.34 -1.60
C LEU A 72 -3.71 9.72 -1.85
N PRO A 73 -3.29 10.54 -2.84
CA PRO A 73 -3.91 11.83 -3.11
C PRO A 73 -5.35 11.70 -3.62
N ALA A 74 -5.63 10.66 -4.40
CA ALA A 74 -6.98 10.41 -4.90
C ALA A 74 -7.92 10.00 -3.75
N THR A 75 -7.45 9.15 -2.83
CA THR A 75 -8.23 8.72 -1.66
C THR A 75 -8.42 9.83 -0.65
N ARG A 76 -7.40 10.68 -0.42
CA ARG A 76 -7.52 11.89 0.41
C ARG A 76 -8.72 12.74 0.01
N LYS A 77 -8.92 12.98 -1.29
CA LYS A 77 -10.03 13.79 -1.80
C LYS A 77 -11.37 13.07 -1.72
N ILE A 78 -11.40 11.77 -2.02
CA ILE A 78 -12.63 10.95 -1.97
C ILE A 78 -13.17 10.89 -0.54
N TYR A 79 -12.30 10.65 0.44
CA TYR A 79 -12.67 10.54 1.85
C TYR A 79 -12.61 11.86 2.62
N ALA A 80 -12.35 12.98 1.94
CA ALA A 80 -12.18 14.30 2.53
C ALA A 80 -11.26 14.30 3.77
N TRP A 81 -10.13 13.60 3.69
CA TRP A 81 -9.11 13.55 4.75
C TRP A 81 -8.52 14.93 5.00
N ASP A 82 -8.34 15.25 6.28
CA ASP A 82 -7.57 16.41 6.72
C ASP A 82 -6.06 16.13 6.58
N ASP A 83 -5.24 17.11 6.99
CA ASP A 83 -3.79 16.97 6.92
C ASP A 83 -3.26 15.91 7.90
N GLU A 84 -3.87 15.77 9.07
CA GLU A 84 -3.49 14.76 10.07
C GLU A 84 -3.72 13.35 9.52
N ASP A 85 -4.91 13.06 9.03
CA ASP A 85 -5.28 11.79 8.38
C ASP A 85 -4.32 11.43 7.25
N SER A 86 -3.97 12.42 6.42
CA SER A 86 -3.06 12.23 5.29
C SER A 86 -1.65 11.87 5.75
N VAL A 87 -1.16 12.53 6.80
CA VAL A 87 0.15 12.24 7.41
C VAL A 87 0.13 10.86 8.06
N PHE A 88 -0.93 10.51 8.80
CA PHE A 88 -1.09 9.17 9.39
C PHE A 88 -1.11 8.08 8.31
N ALA A 89 -1.82 8.30 7.21
CA ALA A 89 -1.85 7.35 6.10
C ALA A 89 -0.49 7.19 5.41
N LEU A 90 0.24 8.29 5.22
CA LEU A 90 1.59 8.24 4.68
C LEU A 90 2.56 7.48 5.60
N ILE A 91 2.52 7.75 6.91
CA ILE A 91 3.36 7.08 7.90
C ILE A 91 2.99 5.60 8.01
N ALA A 92 1.71 5.26 7.97
CA ALA A 92 1.24 3.88 7.99
C ALA A 92 1.76 3.04 6.81
N ALA A 93 2.07 3.66 5.67
CA ALA A 93 2.68 2.95 4.54
C ALA A 93 4.05 2.32 4.86
N PHE A 94 4.76 2.84 5.88
CA PHE A 94 6.08 2.32 6.29
C PHE A 94 6.00 1.22 7.34
N PHE A 95 4.83 1.04 7.98
CA PHE A 95 4.65 0.05 9.03
C PHE A 95 3.96 -1.20 8.46
N PRO A 96 4.49 -2.41 8.73
CA PRO A 96 3.89 -3.64 8.22
C PRO A 96 2.44 -3.76 8.72
N PHE A 97 1.54 -4.14 7.80
CA PHE A 97 0.10 -4.33 8.05
C PHE A 97 -0.70 -3.07 8.42
N ALA A 98 -0.07 -1.91 8.59
CA ALA A 98 -0.77 -0.69 8.96
C ALA A 98 -1.67 -0.17 7.82
N THR A 99 -1.37 -0.53 6.56
CA THR A 99 -2.23 -0.28 5.39
C THR A 99 -3.62 -0.92 5.53
N ILE A 100 -3.76 -2.08 6.20
CA ILE A 100 -5.07 -2.68 6.52
C ILE A 100 -5.84 -1.82 7.52
N TRP A 101 -5.14 -1.21 8.48
CA TRP A 101 -5.76 -0.31 9.45
C TRP A 101 -6.25 0.98 8.79
N ILE A 102 -5.48 1.53 7.84
CA ILE A 102 -5.92 2.66 7.01
C ILE A 102 -7.20 2.32 6.24
N ASP A 103 -7.23 1.17 5.57
CA ASP A 103 -8.44 0.71 4.87
C ASP A 103 -9.65 0.56 5.82
N LYS A 104 -9.44 -0.03 7.00
CA LYS A 104 -10.53 -0.30 7.94
C LYS A 104 -11.01 0.92 8.71
N LYS A 105 -10.15 1.88 9.03
CA LYS A 105 -10.46 3.00 9.93
C LYS A 105 -10.60 4.34 9.21
N LEU A 106 -9.70 4.66 8.29
CA LEU A 106 -9.67 5.96 7.60
C LEU A 106 -10.48 5.98 6.30
N ALA A 107 -10.53 4.87 5.57
CA ALA A 107 -11.29 4.75 4.32
C ALA A 107 -12.80 4.49 4.54
N ARG A 108 -13.43 5.28 5.43
CA ARG A 108 -14.87 5.27 5.71
C ARG A 108 -15.47 6.66 5.48
N PHE A 109 -16.65 6.68 4.84
CA PHE A 109 -17.42 7.90 4.59
C PHE A 109 -18.18 8.39 5.84
N ASP A 110 -18.47 7.49 6.77
CA ASP A 110 -19.23 7.75 7.99
C ASP A 110 -18.24 7.91 9.16
N ARG A 111 -17.58 9.07 9.23
CA ARG A 111 -16.71 9.45 10.36
C ARG A 111 -17.47 10.46 11.22
N GLU A 112 -18.21 9.92 12.18
CA GLU A 112 -18.67 10.62 13.39
C GLU A 112 -17.72 10.32 14.55
#